data_AF-A0A517QLC0-F1
#
_entry.id   AF-A0A517QLC0-F1
#
_cell.length_a   1.000
_cell.length_b   1.000
_cell.length_c   1.000
_cell.angle_alpha   90.00
_cell.angle_beta   90.00
_cell.angle_gamma   90.00
#
_symmetry.space_group_name_H-M   'P 1'
#
loop_
_entity.id
_entity.type
_entity.pdbx_description
1 polymer ?
#
loop_
_entity_poly.entity_id
_entity_poly.type
_entity_poly.pdbx_seq_one_letter_code
_entity_poly.pdbx_strand_id
1 'polypeptide(L)'
;MGAFRLKFTKITLKVTLKIVVVLALSTCVPQSTYAYDGLSDFLEDVFRGLTGQKRPAPFARPVQQFPPPPEKEMQTRKERLEAYAQAQKNWVEETCELTAEQIKKYDVLIAEQVETSQEGRRNANQQQRGFADYSPIRFITDGAATLQFAGNDWDLKIREILTQPQIEKLEAAKRKRVDQLTLSQRDRVINLLDKELYFTTAQQKVIEEHLSGRLSKNRLKLYSLNPQNYYLQYESPVPLLSNLSDGALSEIQNKRLNHVRNNSSSGPNSEKYITFMSNLGVDGWYKLLDESIDSQKDRLTEMAEVRIHYFKNEFDLDEQQLRHLRIAAKGTVVYCMQDWKASTKRNLKQWEERMQQQQFGNGNFGFSVSTPNSSSVEQHQLWRNTLSEMGIDSRKKLSQRDQEERDARVEYLVTLLDYELWLTTEQREQLKKLLQKRMPKSEIQGYEYMYEVVQIAIPLARIEEKELTAILEPEQIQAWKTLKKQFGFNGRNVTINMQNQGQFSFHIPN
;
A
#
# COMPACT_ATOMS: atom_id res chain seq x y z
N MET A 1 -51.08 -25.09 28.12
CA MET A 1 -49.75 -24.67 28.63
C MET A 1 -48.55 -25.35 27.94
N GLY A 2 -48.64 -26.60 27.45
CA GLY A 2 -47.51 -27.31 26.83
C GLY A 2 -46.93 -26.65 25.57
N ALA A 3 -47.77 -26.09 24.69
CA ALA A 3 -47.31 -25.43 23.46
C ALA A 3 -46.55 -24.10 23.70
N PHE A 4 -46.82 -23.41 24.80
CA PHE A 4 -46.15 -22.15 25.15
C PHE A 4 -44.75 -22.41 25.73
N ARG A 5 -44.62 -23.43 26.59
CA ARG A 5 -43.32 -23.89 27.10
C ARG A 5 -42.42 -24.36 25.96
N LEU A 6 -42.94 -25.13 25.00
CA LEU A 6 -42.13 -25.62 23.87
C LEU A 6 -41.63 -24.50 22.93
N LYS A 7 -42.44 -23.45 22.72
CA LYS A 7 -42.03 -22.26 21.95
C LYS A 7 -40.97 -21.45 22.70
N PHE A 8 -41.14 -21.25 24.00
CA PHE A 8 -40.20 -20.50 24.82
C PHE A 8 -38.84 -21.19 24.88
N THR A 9 -38.80 -22.52 25.13
CA THR A 9 -37.56 -23.30 25.16
C THR A 9 -36.83 -23.27 23.81
N LYS A 10 -37.54 -23.32 22.68
CA LYS A 10 -36.93 -23.23 21.34
C LYS A 10 -36.36 -21.84 21.04
N ILE A 11 -36.98 -20.78 21.53
CA ILE A 11 -36.49 -19.40 21.36
C ILE A 11 -35.26 -19.19 22.25
N THR A 12 -35.31 -19.60 23.52
CA THR A 12 -34.17 -19.51 24.44
C THR A 12 -32.97 -20.28 23.90
N LEU A 13 -33.15 -21.52 23.41
CA LEU A 13 -32.06 -22.33 22.86
C LEU A 13 -31.42 -21.68 21.62
N LYS A 14 -32.22 -21.08 20.72
CA LYS A 14 -31.72 -20.38 19.52
C LYS A 14 -30.97 -19.10 19.86
N VAL A 15 -31.45 -18.35 20.86
CA VAL A 15 -30.80 -17.12 21.33
C VAL A 15 -29.48 -17.44 22.02
N THR A 16 -29.46 -18.43 22.92
CA THR A 16 -28.23 -18.86 23.61
C THR A 16 -27.20 -19.39 22.61
N LEU A 17 -27.60 -20.21 21.64
CA LEU A 17 -26.68 -20.75 20.63
C LEU A 17 -26.05 -19.64 19.77
N LYS A 18 -26.82 -18.63 19.36
CA LYS A 18 -26.29 -17.51 18.58
C LYS A 18 -25.41 -16.56 19.39
N ILE A 19 -25.76 -16.29 20.65
CA ILE A 19 -24.90 -15.48 21.54
C ILE A 19 -23.57 -16.20 21.77
N VAL A 20 -23.58 -17.51 21.99
CA VAL A 20 -22.36 -18.33 22.13
C VAL A 20 -21.54 -18.30 20.85
N VAL A 21 -22.16 -18.39 19.67
CA VAL A 21 -21.46 -18.28 18.37
C VAL A 21 -20.86 -16.89 18.16
N VAL A 22 -21.56 -15.81 18.53
CA VAL A 22 -21.03 -14.43 18.38
C VAL A 22 -19.92 -14.15 19.40
N LEU A 23 -20.03 -14.65 20.63
CA LEU A 23 -18.96 -14.56 21.65
C LEU A 23 -17.73 -15.41 21.26
N ALA A 24 -17.94 -16.58 20.65
CA ALA A 24 -16.87 -17.39 20.10
C ALA A 24 -16.21 -16.73 18.87
N LEU A 25 -16.96 -16.06 18.01
CA LEU A 25 -16.42 -15.34 16.86
C LEU A 25 -15.68 -14.04 17.23
N SER A 26 -16.10 -13.36 18.30
CA SER A 26 -15.46 -12.14 18.80
C SER A 26 -14.15 -12.40 19.57
N THR A 27 -13.83 -13.66 19.89
CA THR A 27 -12.52 -14.07 20.43
C THR A 27 -11.54 -14.55 19.35
N CYS A 28 -12.00 -14.74 18.10
CA CYS A 28 -11.19 -15.28 17.01
C CYS A 28 -10.97 -14.34 15.81
N VAL A 29 -11.60 -13.16 15.75
CA VAL A 29 -11.49 -12.23 14.62
C VAL A 29 -11.31 -10.78 15.12
N PRO A 30 -10.38 -9.97 14.57
CA PRO A 30 -10.29 -8.55 14.91
C PRO A 30 -11.56 -7.82 14.47
N GLN A 31 -12.09 -6.99 15.36
CA GLN A 31 -13.35 -6.25 15.26
C GLN A 31 -13.66 -5.71 13.86
N SER A 32 -14.62 -6.33 13.16
CA SER A 32 -15.29 -5.73 12.01
C SER A 32 -16.64 -5.16 12.47
N THR A 33 -16.90 -3.90 12.12
CA THR A 33 -18.16 -3.17 12.39
C THR A 33 -19.41 -3.93 11.92
N TYR A 34 -19.28 -4.77 10.89
CA TYR A 34 -20.35 -5.60 10.34
C TYR A 34 -20.91 -6.67 11.29
N ALA A 35 -20.10 -7.17 12.24
CA ALA A 35 -20.55 -8.19 13.19
C ALA A 35 -21.48 -7.62 14.28
N TYR A 36 -21.29 -6.33 14.63
CA TYR A 36 -22.14 -5.64 15.61
C TYR A 36 -23.48 -5.22 15.01
N ASP A 37 -23.50 -4.79 13.75
CA ASP A 37 -24.74 -4.44 13.04
C ASP A 37 -25.68 -5.66 12.93
N GLY A 38 -25.13 -6.83 12.57
CA GLY A 38 -25.90 -8.07 12.49
C GLY A 38 -26.42 -8.59 13.85
N LEU A 39 -25.69 -8.33 14.95
CA LEU A 39 -26.14 -8.67 16.30
C LEU A 39 -27.23 -7.71 16.78
N SER A 40 -27.07 -6.41 16.52
CA SER A 40 -28.05 -5.38 16.85
C SER A 40 -29.38 -5.65 16.17
N ASP A 41 -29.37 -5.88 14.84
CA ASP A 41 -30.56 -6.20 14.06
C ASP A 41 -31.26 -7.47 14.56
N PHE A 42 -30.49 -8.49 14.94
CA PHE A 42 -31.04 -9.73 15.48
C PHE A 42 -31.68 -9.53 16.86
N LEU A 43 -31.03 -8.80 17.76
CA LEU A 43 -31.58 -8.52 19.09
C LEU A 43 -32.84 -7.66 18.99
N GLU A 44 -32.88 -6.70 18.07
CA GLU A 44 -34.04 -5.87 17.82
C GLU A 44 -35.22 -6.70 17.27
N ASP A 45 -34.97 -7.63 16.35
CA ASP A 45 -36.00 -8.55 15.82
C ASP A 45 -36.49 -9.55 16.90
N VAL A 46 -35.62 -10.02 17.80
CA VAL A 46 -36.02 -10.88 18.94
C VAL A 46 -36.86 -10.09 19.94
N PHE A 47 -36.47 -8.88 20.31
CA PHE A 47 -37.25 -8.02 21.19
C PHE A 47 -38.62 -7.69 20.58
N ARG A 48 -38.68 -7.38 19.28
CA ARG A 48 -39.94 -7.11 18.58
C ARG A 48 -40.84 -8.34 18.46
N GLY A 49 -40.26 -9.51 18.23
CA GLY A 49 -40.99 -10.78 18.24
C GLY A 49 -41.63 -11.09 19.59
N LEU A 50 -41.06 -10.58 20.69
CA LEU A 50 -41.58 -10.72 22.04
C LEU A 50 -42.59 -9.63 22.42
N THR A 51 -42.45 -8.40 21.89
CA THR A 51 -43.32 -7.25 22.24
C THR A 51 -44.47 -7.01 21.27
N GLY A 52 -44.50 -7.68 20.11
CA GLY A 52 -45.58 -7.55 19.12
C GLY A 52 -45.59 -6.23 18.34
N GLN A 53 -44.54 -5.41 18.45
CA GLN A 53 -44.42 -4.17 17.68
C GLN A 53 -44.11 -4.46 16.21
N LYS A 54 -45.00 -4.02 15.30
CA LYS A 54 -44.72 -4.02 13.86
C LYS A 54 -43.66 -2.97 13.53
N ARG A 55 -42.72 -3.29 12.63
CA ARG A 55 -41.75 -2.32 12.10
C ARG A 55 -42.51 -1.08 11.60
N PRO A 56 -42.16 0.16 12.02
CA PRO A 56 -42.48 1.30 11.19
C PRO A 56 -41.89 1.01 9.81
N ALA A 57 -42.64 1.29 8.74
CA ALA A 57 -42.12 1.18 7.39
C ALA A 57 -40.74 1.86 7.38
N PRO A 58 -39.69 1.22 6.85
CA PRO A 58 -38.40 1.88 6.77
C PRO A 58 -38.66 3.22 6.11
N PHE A 59 -38.28 4.32 6.76
CA PHE A 59 -38.16 5.59 6.06
C PHE A 59 -37.35 5.24 4.82
N ALA A 60 -37.99 5.28 3.66
CA ALA A 60 -37.30 5.15 2.40
C ALA A 60 -36.29 6.29 2.45
N ARG A 61 -35.03 5.97 2.79
CA ARG A 61 -33.95 6.92 2.56
C ARG A 61 -34.13 7.28 1.09
N PRO A 62 -34.35 8.55 0.74
CA PRO A 62 -34.47 8.91 -0.65
C PRO A 62 -33.28 8.27 -1.34
N VAL A 63 -33.54 7.43 -2.35
CA VAL A 63 -32.49 6.94 -3.23
C VAL A 63 -31.88 8.22 -3.76
N GLN A 64 -30.73 8.61 -3.21
CA GLN A 64 -29.98 9.73 -3.76
C GLN A 64 -29.64 9.27 -5.17
N GLN A 65 -30.41 9.75 -6.12
CA GLN A 65 -30.12 9.63 -7.53
C GLN A 65 -28.88 10.49 -7.72
N PHE A 66 -27.73 9.85 -7.64
CA PHE A 66 -26.49 10.49 -8.04
C PHE A 66 -26.60 10.78 -9.53
N PRO A 67 -26.24 12.01 -9.97
CA PRO A 67 -26.25 12.31 -11.39
C PRO A 67 -25.34 11.31 -12.12
N PRO A 68 -25.67 10.93 -13.36
CA PRO A 68 -24.78 10.08 -14.15
C PRO A 68 -23.39 10.72 -14.25
N PRO A 69 -22.31 9.92 -14.37
CA PRO A 69 -20.96 10.45 -14.55
C PRO A 69 -20.92 11.41 -15.76
N PRO A 70 -20.14 12.51 -15.69
CA PRO A 70 -19.99 13.43 -16.82
C PRO A 70 -19.52 12.70 -18.09
N GLU A 71 -20.00 13.12 -19.26
CA GLU A 71 -19.66 12.47 -20.54
C GLU A 71 -18.14 12.43 -20.81
N LYS A 72 -17.41 13.48 -20.42
CA LYS A 72 -15.95 13.52 -20.51
C LYS A 72 -15.27 12.46 -19.63
N GLU A 73 -15.83 12.17 -18.46
CA GLU A 73 -15.35 11.09 -17.57
C GLU A 73 -15.55 9.74 -18.25
N MET A 74 -16.74 9.51 -18.80
CA MET A 74 -17.10 8.28 -19.53
C MET A 74 -16.18 8.05 -20.74
N GLN A 75 -15.94 9.10 -21.54
CA GLN A 75 -15.04 9.03 -22.68
C GLN A 75 -13.60 8.74 -22.26
N THR A 76 -13.11 9.40 -21.19
CA THR A 76 -11.76 9.14 -20.66
C THR A 76 -11.61 7.69 -20.18
N ARG A 77 -12.62 7.18 -19.47
CA ARG A 77 -12.67 5.79 -19.01
C ARG A 77 -12.68 4.82 -20.20
N LYS A 78 -13.47 5.11 -21.23
CA LYS A 78 -13.56 4.31 -22.47
C LYS A 78 -12.23 4.24 -23.20
N GLU A 79 -11.59 5.39 -23.46
CA GLU A 79 -10.27 5.47 -24.10
C GLU A 79 -9.23 4.62 -23.34
N ARG A 80 -9.25 4.68 -22.01
CA ARG A 80 -8.29 3.91 -21.18
C ARG A 80 -8.56 2.40 -21.24
N LEU A 81 -9.83 1.99 -21.23
CA LEU A 81 -10.22 0.59 -21.35
C LEU A 81 -9.88 0.01 -22.73
N GLU A 82 -10.14 0.76 -23.80
CA GLU A 82 -9.79 0.38 -25.16
C GLU A 82 -8.28 0.23 -25.32
N ALA A 83 -7.50 1.21 -24.84
CA ALA A 83 -6.04 1.15 -24.91
C ALA A 83 -5.47 -0.04 -24.11
N TYR A 84 -6.02 -0.31 -22.93
CA TYR A 84 -5.65 -1.48 -22.13
C TYR A 84 -5.95 -2.81 -22.84
N ALA A 85 -7.18 -2.96 -23.34
CA ALA A 85 -7.63 -4.18 -23.99
C ALA A 85 -6.86 -4.45 -25.29
N GLN A 86 -6.54 -3.37 -26.01
CA GLN A 86 -5.74 -3.45 -27.23
C GLN A 86 -4.28 -3.82 -26.95
N ALA A 87 -3.68 -3.31 -25.86
CA ALA A 87 -2.35 -3.77 -25.41
C ALA A 87 -2.36 -5.25 -25.00
N GLN A 88 -3.42 -5.71 -24.31
CA GLN A 88 -3.59 -7.13 -24.03
C GLN A 88 -3.69 -7.97 -25.30
N LYS A 89 -4.50 -7.53 -26.28
CA LYS A 89 -4.65 -8.22 -27.56
C LYS A 89 -3.31 -8.38 -28.25
N ASN A 90 -2.52 -7.31 -28.34
CA ASN A 90 -1.19 -7.34 -28.94
C ASN A 90 -0.29 -8.37 -28.24
N TRP A 91 -0.31 -8.40 -26.90
CA TRP A 91 0.43 -9.39 -26.12
C TRP A 91 -0.03 -10.83 -26.39
N VAL A 92 -1.34 -11.07 -26.50
CA VAL A 92 -1.87 -12.40 -26.85
C VAL A 92 -1.53 -12.77 -28.29
N GLU A 93 -1.59 -11.81 -29.21
CA GLU A 93 -1.23 -11.94 -30.62
C GLU A 93 0.20 -12.42 -30.80
N GLU A 94 1.16 -11.75 -30.17
CA GLU A 94 2.56 -12.14 -30.17
C GLU A 94 2.80 -13.49 -29.48
N THR A 95 2.15 -13.72 -28.35
CA THR A 95 2.36 -14.94 -27.54
C THR A 95 1.79 -16.19 -28.22
N CYS A 96 0.64 -16.06 -28.88
CA CYS A 96 -0.12 -17.16 -29.44
C CYS A 96 -0.02 -17.26 -30.97
N GLU A 97 0.61 -16.29 -31.64
CA GLU A 97 0.69 -16.19 -33.10
C GLU A 97 -0.72 -16.26 -33.71
N LEU A 98 -1.58 -15.30 -33.33
CA LEU A 98 -2.99 -15.31 -33.75
C LEU A 98 -3.13 -15.14 -35.26
N THR A 99 -4.09 -15.85 -35.84
CA THR A 99 -4.47 -15.66 -37.24
C THR A 99 -5.32 -14.40 -37.42
N ALA A 100 -5.37 -13.88 -38.66
CA ALA A 100 -6.20 -12.71 -38.99
C ALA A 100 -7.69 -12.89 -38.64
N GLU A 101 -8.22 -14.12 -38.70
CA GLU A 101 -9.59 -14.41 -38.29
C GLU A 101 -9.76 -14.35 -36.76
N GLN A 102 -8.80 -14.90 -36.01
CA GLN A 102 -8.79 -14.83 -34.54
C GLN A 102 -8.66 -13.39 -34.05
N ILE A 103 -7.82 -12.58 -34.70
CA ILE A 103 -7.67 -11.15 -34.39
C ILE A 103 -9.01 -10.42 -34.54
N LYS A 104 -9.73 -10.64 -35.65
CA LYS A 104 -11.07 -10.06 -35.87
C LYS A 104 -12.07 -10.49 -34.80
N LYS A 105 -12.06 -11.76 -34.40
CA LYS A 105 -12.91 -12.26 -33.31
C LYS A 105 -12.55 -11.59 -31.98
N TYR A 106 -11.26 -11.42 -31.71
CA TYR A 106 -10.77 -10.73 -30.51
C TYR A 106 -11.23 -9.26 -30.48
N ASP A 107 -11.19 -8.56 -31.61
CA ASP A 107 -11.66 -7.17 -31.71
C ASP A 107 -13.14 -7.02 -31.36
N VAL A 108 -13.98 -7.94 -31.83
CA VAL A 108 -15.41 -7.99 -31.48
C VAL A 108 -15.58 -8.18 -29.97
N LEU A 109 -14.86 -9.14 -29.38
CA LEU A 109 -14.91 -9.39 -27.93
C LEU A 109 -14.50 -8.17 -27.11
N ILE A 110 -13.48 -7.43 -27.54
CA ILE A 110 -13.05 -6.19 -26.87
C ILE A 110 -14.16 -5.14 -26.95
N ALA A 111 -14.72 -4.89 -28.13
CA ALA A 111 -15.76 -3.88 -28.31
C ALA A 111 -16.98 -4.16 -27.43
N GLU A 112 -17.44 -5.42 -27.42
CA GLU A 112 -18.55 -5.87 -26.56
C GLU A 112 -18.25 -5.70 -25.07
N GLN A 113 -17.04 -6.09 -24.64
CA GLN A 113 -16.65 -6.02 -23.24
C GLN A 113 -16.48 -4.58 -22.74
N VAL A 114 -15.91 -3.70 -23.58
CA VAL A 114 -15.81 -2.26 -23.29
C VAL A 114 -17.21 -1.66 -23.15
N GLU A 115 -18.13 -1.92 -24.09
CA GLU A 115 -19.48 -1.37 -24.03
C GLU A 115 -20.24 -1.86 -22.78
N THR A 116 -20.18 -3.16 -22.50
CA THR A 116 -20.74 -3.76 -21.28
C THR A 116 -20.19 -3.08 -20.02
N SER A 117 -18.87 -2.80 -20.01
CA SER A 117 -18.23 -2.07 -18.91
C SER A 117 -18.75 -0.65 -18.76
N GLN A 118 -18.97 0.06 -19.88
CA GLN A 118 -19.48 1.43 -19.88
C GLN A 118 -20.93 1.49 -19.36
N GLU A 119 -21.79 0.58 -19.83
CA GLU A 119 -23.17 0.46 -19.35
C GLU A 119 -23.22 0.17 -17.85
N GLY A 120 -22.40 -0.76 -17.37
CA GLY A 120 -22.28 -1.05 -15.94
C GLY A 120 -21.89 0.18 -15.11
N ARG A 121 -20.99 1.04 -15.62
CA ARG A 121 -20.56 2.26 -14.94
C ARG A 121 -21.65 3.33 -14.90
N ARG A 122 -22.45 3.48 -15.97
CA ARG A 122 -23.60 4.42 -16.01
C ARG A 122 -24.60 4.14 -14.90
N ASN A 123 -24.74 2.87 -14.52
CA ASN A 123 -25.71 2.39 -13.54
C ASN A 123 -25.14 2.27 -12.10
N ALA A 124 -23.83 2.49 -11.90
CA ALA A 124 -23.16 2.22 -10.63
C ALA A 124 -23.01 3.47 -9.73
N ASN A 125 -23.54 3.37 -8.50
CA ASN A 125 -23.35 4.36 -7.43
C ASN A 125 -21.93 4.29 -6.81
N GLN A 126 -20.91 4.66 -7.59
CA GLN A 126 -19.50 4.68 -7.14
C GLN A 126 -18.97 6.07 -6.72
N GLN A 127 -19.84 7.09 -6.64
CA GLN A 127 -19.48 8.48 -6.32
C GLN A 127 -18.99 8.70 -4.88
N GLN A 128 -18.71 7.68 -4.06
CA GLN A 128 -18.18 7.88 -2.70
C GLN A 128 -16.68 7.59 -2.57
N ARG A 129 -16.00 7.17 -3.64
CA ARG A 129 -14.59 6.78 -3.55
C ARG A 129 -13.65 7.94 -3.90
N GLY A 130 -12.43 7.92 -3.36
CA GLY A 130 -11.43 8.98 -3.60
C GLY A 130 -10.96 9.03 -5.06
N PHE A 131 -10.58 7.88 -5.62
CA PHE A 131 -10.18 7.71 -7.02
C PHE A 131 -11.30 7.16 -7.90
N ALA A 132 -11.21 7.36 -9.22
CA ALA A 132 -12.06 6.65 -10.16
C ALA A 132 -11.61 5.18 -10.32
N ASP A 133 -12.49 4.31 -10.81
CA ASP A 133 -12.16 2.92 -11.15
C ASP A 133 -11.17 2.78 -12.32
N TYR A 134 -10.95 3.89 -13.04
CA TYR A 134 -9.96 4.03 -14.11
C TYR A 134 -8.79 4.94 -13.73
N SER A 135 -8.62 5.32 -12.45
CA SER A 135 -7.42 6.06 -12.00
C SER A 135 -6.20 5.13 -11.88
N PRO A 136 -4.95 5.63 -11.96
CA PRO A 136 -3.73 4.83 -11.79
C PRO A 136 -3.75 4.00 -10.50
N ILE A 137 -3.14 2.82 -10.53
CA ILE A 137 -3.17 1.79 -9.46
C ILE A 137 -4.56 1.19 -9.25
N ARG A 138 -5.59 2.02 -9.02
CA ARG A 138 -6.95 1.50 -8.88
C ARG A 138 -7.45 0.80 -10.14
N PHE A 139 -6.96 1.20 -11.30
CA PHE A 139 -7.25 0.55 -12.58
C PHE A 139 -6.68 -0.87 -12.66
N ILE A 140 -5.81 -1.30 -11.75
CA ILE A 140 -5.20 -2.65 -11.77
C ILE A 140 -5.39 -3.44 -10.47
N THR A 141 -6.03 -2.85 -9.44
CA THR A 141 -6.30 -3.50 -8.14
C THR A 141 -7.75 -3.94 -8.00
N ASP A 142 -8.13 -4.43 -6.82
CA ASP A 142 -9.51 -4.85 -6.54
C ASP A 142 -10.52 -3.73 -6.75
N GLY A 143 -11.63 -4.06 -7.42
CA GLY A 143 -12.67 -3.09 -7.81
C GLY A 143 -12.31 -2.19 -9.00
N ALA A 144 -11.29 -2.57 -9.79
CA ALA A 144 -10.90 -1.91 -11.04
C ALA A 144 -11.88 -2.16 -12.19
N ALA A 145 -11.86 -1.25 -13.17
CA ALA A 145 -12.52 -1.46 -14.46
C ALA A 145 -11.88 -2.61 -15.28
N THR A 146 -10.58 -2.87 -15.12
CA THR A 146 -9.85 -3.91 -15.87
C THR A 146 -10.09 -5.33 -15.39
N LEU A 147 -10.71 -5.55 -14.21
CA LEU A 147 -10.98 -6.92 -13.74
C LEU A 147 -11.84 -7.72 -14.72
N GLN A 148 -12.63 -7.02 -15.53
CA GLN A 148 -13.42 -7.60 -16.62
C GLN A 148 -12.58 -8.13 -17.79
N PHE A 149 -11.31 -7.74 -17.87
CA PHE A 149 -10.32 -8.15 -18.87
C PHE A 149 -9.21 -9.04 -18.27
N ALA A 150 -9.32 -9.40 -16.98
CA ALA A 150 -8.32 -10.20 -16.26
C ALA A 150 -8.94 -11.32 -15.40
N GLY A 151 -10.27 -11.49 -15.47
CA GLY A 151 -11.02 -12.48 -14.72
C GLY A 151 -11.30 -13.76 -15.52
N ASN A 152 -11.83 -14.77 -14.82
CA ASN A 152 -12.11 -16.10 -15.39
C ASN A 152 -13.04 -16.04 -16.62
N ASP A 153 -14.06 -15.19 -16.61
CA ASP A 153 -15.01 -15.08 -17.72
C ASP A 153 -14.34 -14.59 -19.01
N TRP A 154 -13.42 -13.62 -18.88
CA TRP A 154 -12.63 -13.12 -20.01
C TRP A 154 -11.67 -14.18 -20.53
N ASP A 155 -11.03 -14.91 -19.61
CA ASP A 155 -10.15 -16.02 -19.96
C ASP A 155 -10.89 -17.14 -20.72
N LEU A 156 -12.15 -17.41 -20.36
CA LEU A 156 -13.02 -18.34 -21.11
C LEU A 156 -13.31 -17.82 -22.52
N LYS A 157 -13.70 -16.55 -22.67
CA LYS A 157 -13.95 -15.92 -23.98
C LYS A 157 -12.72 -15.96 -24.89
N ILE A 158 -11.53 -15.69 -24.34
CA ILE A 158 -10.29 -15.81 -25.11
C ILE A 158 -10.04 -17.27 -25.51
N ARG A 159 -10.27 -18.24 -24.61
CA ARG A 159 -10.03 -19.66 -24.95
C ARG A 159 -10.92 -20.16 -26.09
N GLU A 160 -12.12 -19.62 -26.25
CA GLU A 160 -13.05 -19.99 -27.35
C GLU A 160 -12.50 -19.61 -28.74
N ILE A 161 -11.63 -18.60 -28.83
CA ILE A 161 -11.02 -18.19 -30.10
C ILE A 161 -9.67 -18.87 -30.36
N LEU A 162 -9.08 -19.55 -29.37
CA LEU A 162 -7.74 -20.15 -29.46
C LEU A 162 -7.80 -21.65 -29.78
N THR A 163 -6.76 -22.14 -30.45
CA THR A 163 -6.51 -23.58 -30.57
C THR A 163 -5.88 -24.13 -29.29
N GLN A 164 -5.98 -25.44 -29.06
CA GLN A 164 -5.40 -26.08 -27.86
C GLN A 164 -3.89 -25.77 -27.67
N PRO A 165 -3.03 -25.82 -28.71
CA PRO A 165 -1.62 -25.42 -28.56
C PRO A 165 -1.44 -23.94 -28.18
N GLN A 166 -2.28 -23.05 -28.69
CA GLN A 166 -2.25 -21.62 -28.33
C GLN A 166 -2.68 -21.38 -26.88
N ILE A 167 -3.68 -22.13 -26.40
CA ILE A 167 -4.10 -22.09 -24.99
C ILE A 167 -2.93 -22.48 -24.08
N GLU A 168 -2.18 -23.53 -24.43
CA GLU A 168 -1.02 -23.96 -23.66
C GLU A 168 0.11 -22.90 -23.64
N LYS A 169 0.39 -22.25 -24.79
CA LYS A 169 1.31 -21.10 -24.87
C LYS A 169 0.85 -19.95 -23.97
N LEU A 170 -0.44 -19.58 -24.05
CA LEU A 170 -1.03 -18.50 -23.25
C LEU A 170 -0.93 -18.78 -21.75
N GLU A 171 -1.27 -20.00 -21.31
CA GLU A 171 -1.20 -20.40 -19.91
C GLU A 171 0.23 -20.45 -19.37
N ALA A 172 1.19 -20.86 -20.19
CA ALA A 172 2.61 -20.78 -19.83
C ALA A 172 3.08 -19.32 -19.67
N ALA A 173 2.67 -18.44 -20.58
CA ALA A 173 3.03 -17.02 -20.52
C ALA A 173 2.37 -16.30 -19.33
N LYS A 174 1.09 -16.58 -19.06
CA LYS A 174 0.36 -16.07 -17.89
C LYS A 174 1.01 -16.51 -16.59
N ARG A 175 1.41 -17.78 -16.47
CA ARG A 175 2.14 -18.29 -15.29
C ARG A 175 3.43 -17.53 -15.06
N LYS A 176 4.28 -17.39 -16.09
CA LYS A 176 5.53 -16.60 -16.00
C LYS A 176 5.27 -15.17 -15.53
N ARG A 177 4.22 -14.54 -16.06
CA ARG A 177 3.82 -13.18 -15.64
C ARG A 177 3.40 -13.17 -14.17
N VAL A 178 2.54 -14.07 -13.72
CA VAL A 178 2.09 -14.18 -12.32
C VAL A 178 3.26 -14.46 -11.36
N ASP A 179 4.20 -15.32 -11.76
CA ASP A 179 5.39 -15.62 -10.95
C ASP A 179 6.25 -14.36 -10.75
N GLN A 180 6.51 -13.60 -11.82
CA GLN A 180 7.27 -12.34 -11.74
C GLN A 180 6.57 -11.30 -10.83
N LEU A 181 5.26 -11.15 -10.99
CA LEU A 181 4.44 -10.25 -10.17
C LEU A 181 4.53 -10.63 -8.70
N THR A 182 4.45 -11.93 -8.39
CA THR A 182 4.52 -12.44 -7.01
C THR A 182 5.89 -12.25 -6.39
N LEU A 183 6.96 -12.51 -7.16
CA LEU A 183 8.35 -12.29 -6.71
C LEU A 183 8.61 -10.82 -6.39
N SER A 184 8.19 -9.92 -7.27
CA SER A 184 8.40 -8.47 -7.09
C SER A 184 7.63 -7.92 -5.89
N GLN A 185 6.40 -8.39 -5.69
CA GLN A 185 5.60 -8.04 -4.51
C GLN A 185 6.25 -8.54 -3.22
N ARG A 186 6.77 -9.78 -3.23
CA ARG A 186 7.49 -10.37 -2.10
C ARG A 186 8.70 -9.53 -1.76
N ASP A 187 9.54 -9.21 -2.73
CA ASP A 187 10.77 -8.45 -2.51
C ASP A 187 10.44 -7.03 -2.01
N ARG A 188 9.38 -6.41 -2.53
CA ARG A 188 8.86 -5.13 -2.02
C ARG A 188 8.44 -5.21 -0.55
N VAL A 189 7.68 -6.25 -0.17
CA VAL A 189 7.22 -6.47 1.22
C VAL A 189 8.39 -6.74 2.16
N ILE A 190 9.37 -7.54 1.73
CA ILE A 190 10.58 -7.81 2.51
C ILE A 190 11.33 -6.52 2.75
N ASN A 191 11.57 -5.71 1.72
CA ASN A 191 12.24 -4.42 1.86
C ASN A 191 11.47 -3.44 2.77
N LEU A 192 10.13 -3.46 2.76
CA LEU A 192 9.34 -2.69 3.72
C LEU A 192 9.64 -3.10 5.17
N LEU A 193 9.63 -4.39 5.45
CA LEU A 193 9.84 -4.93 6.79
C LEU A 193 11.30 -4.81 7.24
N ASP A 194 12.24 -4.98 6.32
CA ASP A 194 13.67 -4.93 6.56
C ASP A 194 14.14 -3.54 7.03
N LYS A 195 13.50 -2.46 6.58
CA LYS A 195 13.74 -1.10 7.09
C LYS A 195 13.51 -0.96 8.59
N GLU A 196 12.58 -1.74 9.13
CA GLU A 196 12.24 -1.72 10.55
C GLU A 196 12.97 -2.80 11.34
N LEU A 197 13.21 -3.95 10.73
CA LEU A 197 13.66 -5.16 11.43
C LEU A 197 15.11 -5.55 11.15
N TYR A 198 15.78 -4.95 10.15
CA TYR A 198 17.15 -5.29 9.74
C TYR A 198 17.40 -6.79 9.71
N PHE A 199 16.81 -7.46 8.73
CA PHE A 199 17.02 -8.89 8.54
C PHE A 199 18.46 -9.17 8.17
N THR A 200 19.02 -10.21 8.79
CA THR A 200 20.25 -10.83 8.31
C THR A 200 19.98 -11.60 7.01
N THR A 201 21.03 -11.93 6.28
CA THR A 201 20.97 -12.71 5.04
C THR A 201 20.26 -14.06 5.25
N ALA A 202 20.51 -14.71 6.40
CA ALA A 202 19.86 -15.97 6.74
C ALA A 202 18.36 -15.80 7.01
N GLN A 203 17.98 -14.76 7.74
CA GLN A 203 16.58 -14.46 8.03
C GLN A 203 15.80 -14.09 6.77
N GLN A 204 16.42 -13.33 5.87
CA GLN A 204 15.79 -12.95 4.61
C GLN A 204 15.37 -14.18 3.79
N LYS A 205 16.22 -15.20 3.67
CA LYS A 205 15.89 -16.45 2.96
C LYS A 205 14.69 -17.17 3.57
N VAL A 206 14.64 -17.28 4.90
CA VAL A 206 13.51 -17.90 5.61
C VAL A 206 12.22 -17.12 5.35
N ILE A 207 12.29 -15.79 5.34
CA ILE A 207 11.15 -14.91 5.07
C ILE A 207 10.72 -14.99 3.60
N GLU A 208 11.65 -15.07 2.66
CA GLU A 208 11.36 -15.24 1.23
C GLU A 208 10.55 -16.51 0.98
N GLU A 209 10.98 -17.64 1.55
CA GLU A 209 10.29 -18.93 1.47
C GLU A 209 8.89 -18.84 2.09
N HIS A 210 8.79 -18.23 3.28
CA HIS A 210 7.52 -18.06 3.99
C HIS A 210 6.52 -17.20 3.20
N LEU A 211 6.97 -16.08 2.61
CA LEU A 211 6.11 -15.13 1.93
C LEU A 211 5.67 -15.57 0.53
N SER A 212 6.48 -16.39 -0.14
CA SER A 212 6.19 -16.86 -1.51
C SER A 212 4.83 -17.58 -1.59
N GLY A 213 4.50 -18.40 -0.59
CA GLY A 213 3.19 -19.06 -0.52
C GLY A 213 2.02 -18.12 -0.20
N ARG A 214 2.24 -17.09 0.62
CA ARG A 214 1.18 -16.19 1.14
C ARG A 214 0.77 -15.09 0.17
N LEU A 215 1.72 -14.60 -0.63
CA LEU A 215 1.49 -13.48 -1.53
C LEU A 215 0.88 -13.89 -2.86
N SER A 216 1.01 -15.15 -3.28
CA SER A 216 0.40 -15.69 -4.51
C SER A 216 -1.11 -15.39 -4.62
N LYS A 217 -1.83 -15.44 -3.49
CA LYS A 217 -3.27 -15.16 -3.40
C LYS A 217 -3.63 -13.68 -3.25
N ASN A 218 -2.65 -12.83 -2.94
CA ASN A 218 -2.82 -11.43 -2.54
C ASN A 218 -1.97 -10.48 -3.40
N ARG A 219 -1.69 -10.86 -4.65
CA ARG A 219 -0.76 -10.15 -5.54
C ARG A 219 -1.16 -8.73 -5.90
N LEU A 220 -2.44 -8.37 -5.78
CA LEU A 220 -2.98 -7.04 -6.08
C LEU A 220 -3.08 -6.13 -4.85
N LYS A 221 -2.69 -6.62 -3.67
CA LYS A 221 -2.75 -5.83 -2.44
C LYS A 221 -1.59 -4.84 -2.36
N LEU A 222 -1.87 -3.65 -1.85
CA LEU A 222 -0.85 -2.65 -1.57
C LEU A 222 -0.43 -2.76 -0.11
N TYR A 223 0.87 -2.61 0.17
CA TYR A 223 1.40 -2.72 1.53
C TYR A 223 2.07 -1.43 1.98
N SER A 224 1.81 -1.06 3.23
CA SER A 224 2.48 0.04 3.93
C SER A 224 2.61 -0.33 5.40
N LEU A 225 3.75 -0.02 6.03
CA LEU A 225 3.92 -0.21 7.48
C LEU A 225 2.92 0.62 8.29
N ASN A 226 2.52 1.77 7.74
CA ASN A 226 1.57 2.70 8.35
C ASN A 226 0.40 2.92 7.37
N PRO A 227 -0.48 1.92 7.20
CA PRO A 227 -1.53 1.98 6.19
C PRO A 227 -2.51 3.12 6.49
N GLN A 228 -2.77 3.93 5.47
CA GLN A 228 -3.74 5.03 5.51
C GLN A 228 -4.70 4.87 4.33
N ASN A 229 -5.93 4.49 4.62
CA ASN A 229 -6.90 4.07 3.61
C ASN A 229 -7.77 5.22 3.06
N TYR A 230 -7.22 6.45 3.02
CA TYR A 230 -7.94 7.63 2.54
C TYR A 230 -8.23 7.56 1.03
N TYR A 231 -7.29 7.01 0.26
CA TYR A 231 -7.32 7.07 -1.20
C TYR A 231 -7.21 5.69 -1.86
N LEU A 232 -6.26 4.89 -1.39
CA LEU A 232 -6.03 3.51 -1.80
C LEU A 232 -6.06 2.62 -0.55
N GLN A 233 -6.42 1.36 -0.72
CA GLN A 233 -6.48 0.39 0.38
C GLN A 233 -5.11 -0.25 0.55
N TYR A 234 -4.39 0.17 1.60
CA TYR A 234 -3.15 -0.44 2.04
C TYR A 234 -3.40 -1.38 3.20
N GLU A 235 -2.66 -2.48 3.21
CA GLU A 235 -2.57 -3.39 4.34
C GLU A 235 -1.21 -3.24 5.03
N SER A 236 -1.19 -3.52 6.33
CA SER A 236 0.09 -3.70 7.02
C SER A 236 0.75 -4.98 6.52
N PRO A 237 2.06 -5.00 6.22
CA PRO A 237 2.77 -6.24 5.92
C PRO A 237 3.06 -7.07 7.17
N VAL A 238 2.90 -6.52 8.38
CA VAL A 238 3.21 -7.18 9.66
C VAL A 238 2.48 -8.52 9.87
N PRO A 239 1.17 -8.66 9.56
CA PRO A 239 0.46 -9.93 9.69
C PRO A 239 0.99 -11.02 8.77
N LEU A 240 1.71 -10.68 7.68
CA LEU A 240 2.28 -11.68 6.78
C LEU A 240 3.38 -12.51 7.46
N LEU A 241 4.01 -11.97 8.50
CA LEU A 241 5.03 -12.64 9.32
C LEU A 241 4.45 -13.52 10.43
N SER A 242 3.12 -13.66 10.53
CA SER A 242 2.50 -14.58 11.48
C SER A 242 2.86 -16.05 11.17
N ASN A 243 3.14 -16.85 12.19
CA ASN A 243 3.52 -18.27 12.04
C ASN A 243 4.83 -18.49 11.24
N LEU A 244 5.76 -17.53 11.28
CA LEU A 244 7.16 -17.81 10.93
C LEU A 244 7.70 -18.93 11.82
N SER A 245 8.65 -19.70 11.31
CA SER A 245 9.33 -20.73 12.10
C SER A 245 9.96 -20.13 13.35
N ASP A 246 9.93 -20.86 14.46
CA ASP A 246 10.53 -20.42 15.71
C ASP A 246 12.00 -20.04 15.49
N GLY A 247 12.39 -18.88 16.03
CA GLY A 247 13.74 -18.33 15.87
C GLY A 247 14.02 -17.60 14.55
N ALA A 248 13.06 -17.53 13.61
CA ALA A 248 13.25 -16.74 12.38
C ALA A 248 13.48 -15.25 12.67
N LEU A 249 12.84 -14.72 13.71
CA LEU A 249 13.07 -13.37 14.22
C LEU A 249 13.62 -13.46 15.64
N SER A 250 14.59 -12.60 15.97
CA SER A 250 15.09 -12.47 17.33
C SER A 250 14.05 -11.85 18.27
N GLU A 251 14.26 -11.98 19.59
CA GLU A 251 13.40 -11.34 20.59
C GLU A 251 13.29 -9.82 20.38
N ILE A 252 14.41 -9.17 20.05
CA ILE A 252 14.46 -7.73 19.79
C ILE A 252 13.64 -7.36 18.54
N GLN A 253 13.76 -8.13 17.47
CA GLN A 253 12.97 -7.94 16.25
C GLN A 253 11.47 -8.20 16.49
N ASN A 254 11.12 -9.24 17.27
CA ASN A 254 9.73 -9.50 17.66
C ASN A 254 9.15 -8.38 18.52
N LYS A 255 9.94 -7.82 19.45
CA LYS A 255 9.55 -6.65 20.23
C LYS A 255 9.25 -5.46 19.31
N ARG A 256 10.16 -5.16 18.37
CA ARG A 256 9.96 -4.07 17.39
C ARG A 256 8.74 -4.31 16.49
N LEU A 257 8.55 -5.55 16.03
CA LEU A 257 7.41 -5.91 15.20
C LEU A 257 6.08 -5.72 15.93
N ASN A 258 6.01 -6.08 17.22
CA ASN A 258 4.84 -5.82 18.06
C ASN A 258 4.59 -4.32 18.27
N HIS A 259 5.66 -3.53 18.40
CA HIS A 259 5.57 -2.08 18.48
C HIS A 259 4.97 -1.49 17.19
N VAL A 260 5.49 -1.87 16.02
CA VAL A 260 4.95 -1.45 14.71
C VAL A 260 3.48 -1.89 14.54
N ARG A 261 3.12 -3.10 15.02
CA ARG A 261 1.75 -3.62 14.96
C ARG A 261 0.74 -2.80 15.75
N ASN A 262 1.13 -2.36 16.94
CA ASN A 262 0.21 -1.79 17.94
C ASN A 262 0.15 -0.26 17.88
N ASN A 263 0.92 0.38 17.01
CA ASN A 263 1.05 1.83 17.04
C ASN A 263 -0.07 2.59 16.33
N SER A 264 -0.41 3.73 16.93
CA SER A 264 -1.31 4.71 16.35
C SER A 264 -0.59 5.56 15.31
N SER A 265 -1.32 5.98 14.27
CA SER A 265 -0.81 6.90 13.25
C SER A 265 -0.73 8.36 13.73
N SER A 266 -1.23 8.64 14.93
CA SER A 266 -1.27 9.97 15.57
C SER A 266 -1.02 9.87 17.08
N GLY A 267 -0.59 11.00 17.68
CA GLY A 267 -0.34 11.11 19.12
C GLY A 267 1.13 10.92 19.52
N PRO A 268 1.42 10.86 20.84
CA PRO A 268 2.80 10.82 21.36
C PRO A 268 3.61 9.60 20.91
N ASN A 269 2.92 8.47 20.70
CA ASN A 269 3.49 7.17 20.32
C ASN A 269 3.48 6.94 18.80
N SER A 270 3.21 7.97 18.00
CA SER A 270 3.19 7.82 16.56
C SER A 270 4.56 7.38 16.04
N GLU A 271 4.56 6.45 15.07
CA GLU A 271 5.77 6.04 14.36
C GLU A 271 6.27 7.11 13.38
N LYS A 272 5.38 8.01 12.95
CA LYS A 272 5.63 8.84 11.77
C LYS A 272 5.54 10.33 12.05
N TYR A 273 4.47 10.76 12.72
CA TYR A 273 4.19 12.16 12.94
C TYR A 273 3.55 12.43 14.30
N ILE A 274 4.01 13.49 14.96
CA ILE A 274 3.30 14.06 16.10
C ILE A 274 2.44 15.20 15.57
N THR A 275 1.12 15.10 15.77
CA THR A 275 0.15 16.09 15.33
C THR A 275 -0.22 17.02 16.48
N PHE A 276 -0.06 18.31 16.25
CA PHE A 276 -0.43 19.40 17.14
C PHE A 276 -1.70 20.07 16.63
N MET A 277 -2.66 20.29 17.51
CA MET A 277 -3.96 20.90 17.19
C MET A 277 -4.09 22.25 17.87
N SER A 278 -4.66 23.24 17.19
CA SER A 278 -4.79 24.61 17.70
C SER A 278 -5.59 24.71 18.99
N ASN A 279 -6.55 23.80 19.21
CA ASN A 279 -7.34 23.73 20.43
C ASN A 279 -6.55 23.31 21.69
N LEU A 280 -5.34 22.77 21.54
CA LEU A 280 -4.44 22.48 22.67
C LEU A 280 -3.80 23.76 23.23
N GLY A 281 -3.70 24.83 22.41
CA GLY A 281 -2.92 26.01 22.71
C GLY A 281 -1.40 25.75 22.74
N VAL A 282 -0.62 26.83 22.87
CA VAL A 282 0.85 26.79 22.86
C VAL A 282 1.37 25.89 23.98
N ASP A 283 0.86 26.05 25.21
CA ASP A 283 1.25 25.22 26.36
C ASP A 283 0.95 23.74 26.13
N GLY A 284 -0.21 23.44 25.53
CA GLY A 284 -0.58 22.07 25.18
C GLY A 284 0.34 21.47 24.11
N TRP A 285 0.85 22.27 23.16
CA TRP A 285 1.83 21.79 22.19
C TRP A 285 3.16 21.42 22.85
N TYR A 286 3.69 22.27 23.73
CA TYR A 286 4.93 21.97 24.45
C TYR A 286 4.76 20.78 25.39
N LYS A 287 3.60 20.66 26.05
CA LYS A 287 3.27 19.49 26.87
C LYS A 287 3.25 18.20 26.04
N LEU A 288 2.58 18.21 24.89
CA LEU A 288 2.54 17.05 23.99
C LEU A 288 3.94 16.69 23.49
N LEU A 289 4.77 17.69 23.17
CA LEU A 289 6.16 17.45 22.80
C LEU A 289 6.91 16.75 23.93
N ASP A 290 6.81 17.25 25.17
CA ASP A 290 7.50 16.66 26.31
C ASP A 290 6.99 15.24 26.63
N GLU A 291 5.68 14.99 26.54
CA GLU A 291 5.07 13.64 26.66
C GLU A 291 5.58 12.68 25.58
N SER A 292 5.93 13.19 24.40
CA SER A 292 6.40 12.36 23.29
C SER A 292 7.88 12.01 23.38
N ILE A 293 8.70 12.73 24.16
CA ILE A 293 10.16 12.54 24.17
C ILE A 293 10.54 11.13 24.60
N ASP A 294 9.98 10.64 25.70
CA ASP A 294 10.36 9.33 26.24
C ASP A 294 9.93 8.20 25.30
N SER A 295 8.71 8.28 24.76
CA SER A 295 8.22 7.34 23.76
C SER A 295 9.09 7.29 22.51
N GLN A 296 9.46 8.45 21.96
CA GLN A 296 10.31 8.54 20.77
C GLN A 296 11.76 8.10 21.04
N LYS A 297 12.27 8.31 22.27
CA LYS A 297 13.57 7.82 22.71
C LYS A 297 13.58 6.30 22.82
N ASP A 298 12.54 5.71 23.39
CA ASP A 298 12.40 4.26 23.50
C ASP A 298 12.31 3.63 22.10
N ARG A 299 11.53 4.24 21.20
CA ARG A 299 11.43 3.85 19.79
C ARG A 299 12.79 3.84 19.09
N LEU A 300 13.55 4.93 19.19
CA LEU A 300 14.90 5.00 18.61
C LEU A 300 15.88 4.00 19.26
N THR A 301 15.74 3.74 20.56
CA THR A 301 16.56 2.76 21.27
C THR A 301 16.31 1.35 20.74
N GLU A 302 15.04 0.97 20.55
CA GLU A 302 14.68 -0.32 19.96
C GLU A 302 15.19 -0.46 18.53
N MET A 303 15.06 0.59 17.72
CA MET A 303 15.60 0.63 16.37
C MET A 303 17.13 0.48 16.33
N ALA A 304 17.83 1.05 17.31
CA ALA A 304 19.28 0.89 17.44
C ALA A 304 19.66 -0.53 17.89
N GLU A 305 18.91 -1.14 18.82
CA GLU A 305 19.13 -2.53 19.26
C GLU A 305 18.89 -3.54 18.13
N VAL A 306 17.89 -3.33 17.28
CA VAL A 306 17.67 -4.14 16.07
C VAL A 306 18.89 -4.09 15.15
N ARG A 307 19.48 -2.90 14.94
CA ARG A 307 20.70 -2.74 14.14
C ARG A 307 21.91 -3.40 14.80
N ILE A 308 22.07 -3.23 16.11
CA ILE A 308 23.13 -3.90 16.88
C ILE A 308 23.04 -5.42 16.69
N HIS A 309 21.83 -5.99 16.74
CA HIS A 309 21.61 -7.42 16.51
C HIS A 309 22.02 -7.84 15.10
N TYR A 310 21.63 -7.07 14.09
CA TYR A 310 22.06 -7.29 12.71
C TYR A 310 23.60 -7.29 12.59
N PHE A 311 24.27 -6.25 13.11
CA PHE A 311 25.73 -6.14 13.03
C PHE A 311 26.43 -7.27 13.81
N LYS A 312 25.89 -7.68 14.97
CA LYS A 312 26.41 -8.82 15.73
C LYS A 312 26.47 -10.08 14.87
N ASN A 313 25.39 -10.38 14.16
CA ASN A 313 25.27 -11.65 13.43
C ASN A 313 25.91 -11.61 12.04
N GLU A 314 25.90 -10.47 11.34
CA GLU A 314 26.48 -10.36 10.00
C GLU A 314 28.00 -10.20 10.00
N PHE A 315 28.57 -9.75 11.11
CA PHE A 315 30.01 -9.50 11.25
C PHE A 315 30.63 -10.27 12.42
N ASP A 316 29.90 -11.21 13.02
CA ASP A 316 30.35 -12.06 14.13
C ASP A 316 31.02 -11.28 15.26
N LEU A 317 30.38 -10.17 15.69
CA LEU A 317 30.98 -9.29 16.69
C LEU A 317 31.12 -9.98 18.04
N ASP A 318 32.31 -9.84 18.63
CA ASP A 318 32.56 -10.32 19.98
C ASP A 318 31.84 -9.46 21.04
N GLU A 319 31.82 -9.94 22.28
CA GLU A 319 31.12 -9.25 23.37
C GLU A 319 31.73 -7.88 23.73
N GLN A 320 33.02 -7.65 23.48
CA GLN A 320 33.65 -6.35 23.71
C GLN A 320 33.24 -5.35 22.62
N GLN A 321 33.29 -5.75 21.36
CA GLN A 321 32.82 -4.97 20.22
C GLN A 321 31.33 -4.65 20.35
N LEU A 322 30.52 -5.63 20.76
CA LEU A 322 29.10 -5.45 21.00
C LEU A 322 28.82 -4.42 22.11
N ARG A 323 29.60 -4.44 23.20
CA ARG A 323 29.50 -3.45 24.27
C ARG A 323 29.84 -2.04 23.78
N HIS A 324 30.92 -1.89 23.01
CA HIS A 324 31.30 -0.60 22.42
C HIS A 324 30.20 -0.08 21.48
N LEU A 325 29.64 -0.93 20.63
CA LEU A 325 28.56 -0.55 19.72
C LEU A 325 27.30 -0.12 20.48
N ARG A 326 26.93 -0.81 21.57
CA ARG A 326 25.82 -0.41 22.45
C ARG A 326 26.04 0.95 23.11
N ILE A 327 27.27 1.28 23.52
CA ILE A 327 27.59 2.59 24.08
C ILE A 327 27.44 3.68 23.00
N ALA A 328 28.00 3.43 21.81
CA ALA A 328 27.88 4.34 20.68
C ALA A 328 26.42 4.57 20.25
N ALA A 329 25.61 3.51 20.27
CA ALA A 329 24.18 3.55 20.01
C ALA A 329 23.45 4.47 21.00
N LYS A 330 23.68 4.27 22.30
CA LYS A 330 23.08 5.11 23.36
C LYS A 330 23.45 6.58 23.19
N GLY A 331 24.74 6.87 22.96
CA GLY A 331 25.21 8.24 22.70
C GLY A 331 24.55 8.87 21.48
N THR A 332 24.42 8.09 20.40
CA THR A 332 23.77 8.53 19.16
C THR A 332 22.27 8.80 19.37
N VAL A 333 21.54 7.92 20.05
CA VAL A 333 20.12 8.12 20.35
C VAL A 333 19.91 9.41 21.16
N VAL A 334 20.73 9.66 22.18
CA VAL A 334 20.65 10.90 22.97
C VAL A 334 20.85 12.12 22.08
N TYR A 335 21.85 12.11 21.20
CA TYR A 335 22.11 13.22 20.29
C TYR A 335 20.94 13.44 19.30
N CYS A 336 20.47 12.38 18.64
CA CYS A 336 19.34 12.46 17.70
C CYS A 336 18.07 13.01 18.38
N MET A 337 17.81 12.60 19.63
CA MET A 337 16.68 13.11 20.41
C MET A 337 16.83 14.58 20.77
N GLN A 338 18.03 15.02 21.14
CA GLN A 338 18.30 16.44 21.43
C GLN A 338 18.11 17.32 20.20
N ASP A 339 18.67 16.90 19.05
CA ASP A 339 18.53 17.64 17.79
C ASP A 339 17.06 17.68 17.33
N TRP A 340 16.36 16.55 17.38
CA TRP A 340 14.93 16.49 17.06
C TRP A 340 14.09 17.37 17.99
N LYS A 341 14.33 17.35 19.31
CA LYS A 341 13.65 18.23 20.27
C LYS A 341 13.90 19.69 19.94
N ALA A 342 15.14 20.08 19.68
CA ALA A 342 15.51 21.45 19.35
C ALA A 342 14.89 21.92 18.02
N SER A 343 14.91 21.08 16.99
CA SER A 343 14.27 21.33 15.70
C SER A 343 12.75 21.49 15.85
N THR A 344 12.12 20.60 16.61
CA THR A 344 10.67 20.65 16.86
C THR A 344 10.28 21.89 17.64
N LYS A 345 11.02 22.28 18.68
CA LYS A 345 10.78 23.55 19.41
C LYS A 345 10.89 24.77 18.50
N ARG A 346 11.86 24.81 17.57
CA ARG A 346 11.95 25.89 16.57
C ARG A 346 10.73 25.92 15.66
N ASN A 347 10.23 24.76 15.22
CA ASN A 347 9.00 24.67 14.42
C ASN A 347 7.78 25.14 15.22
N LEU A 348 7.63 24.73 16.49
CA LEU A 348 6.54 25.17 17.37
C LEU A 348 6.54 26.70 17.52
N LYS A 349 7.72 27.31 17.74
CA LYS A 349 7.84 28.76 17.82
C LYS A 349 7.41 29.47 16.53
N GLN A 350 7.78 28.93 15.36
CA GLN A 350 7.32 29.49 14.08
C GLN A 350 5.79 29.41 13.94
N TRP A 351 5.17 28.31 14.37
CA TRP A 351 3.70 28.18 14.34
C TRP A 351 3.01 29.11 15.34
N GLU A 352 3.60 29.30 16.52
CA GLU A 352 3.16 30.28 17.52
C GLU A 352 3.19 31.71 16.94
N GLU A 353 4.28 32.11 16.30
CA GLU A 353 4.41 33.42 15.65
C GLU A 353 3.35 33.62 14.56
N ARG A 354 3.10 32.60 13.72
CA ARG A 354 2.06 32.66 12.67
C ARG A 354 0.64 32.75 13.27
N MET A 355 0.40 32.08 14.39
CA MET A 355 -0.87 32.16 15.13
C MET A 355 -1.08 33.57 15.70
N GLN A 356 -0.05 34.17 16.30
CA GLN A 356 -0.10 35.54 16.83
C GLN A 356 -0.33 36.58 15.73
N GLN A 357 0.21 36.35 14.53
CA GLN A 357 0.00 37.19 13.34
C GLN A 357 -1.37 36.97 12.65
N GLN A 358 -2.27 36.20 13.25
CA GLN A 358 -3.60 35.87 12.71
C GLN A 358 -3.60 35.25 11.30
N GLN A 359 -2.50 34.60 10.89
CA GLN A 359 -2.38 34.01 9.55
C GLN A 359 -3.34 32.84 9.30
N PHE A 360 -3.99 32.31 10.34
CA PHE A 360 -4.89 31.16 10.26
C PHE A 360 -6.38 31.49 10.47
N GLY A 361 -6.75 32.78 10.58
CA GLY A 361 -8.10 33.19 10.95
C GLY A 361 -8.57 32.59 12.29
N ASN A 362 -9.85 32.69 12.62
CA ASN A 362 -10.44 32.09 13.83
C ASN A 362 -10.73 30.58 13.68
N GLY A 363 -10.05 29.89 12.76
CA GLY A 363 -10.29 28.48 12.45
C GLY A 363 -9.50 27.52 13.34
N ASN A 364 -10.06 26.32 13.58
CA ASN A 364 -9.28 25.21 14.11
C ASN A 364 -8.29 24.73 13.03
N PHE A 365 -7.01 24.67 13.37
CA PHE A 365 -5.97 24.15 12.48
C PHE A 365 -5.14 23.08 13.19
N GLY A 366 -4.47 22.24 12.42
CA GLY A 366 -3.52 21.27 12.93
C GLY A 366 -2.28 21.24 12.05
N PHE A 367 -1.14 20.96 12.65
CA PHE A 367 0.12 20.75 11.94
C PHE A 367 0.83 19.54 12.52
N SER A 368 1.74 18.95 11.74
CA SER A 368 2.46 17.75 12.16
C SER A 368 3.95 17.95 11.99
N VAL A 369 4.73 17.36 12.90
CA VAL A 369 6.18 17.24 12.77
C VAL A 369 6.56 15.78 12.63
N SER A 370 7.54 15.48 11.80
CA SER A 370 8.07 14.13 11.68
C SER A 370 8.72 13.68 12.99
N THR A 371 8.57 12.40 13.31
CA THR A 371 9.31 11.76 14.40
C THR A 371 10.80 11.68 14.07
N PRO A 372 11.70 11.41 15.04
CA PRO A 372 13.11 11.24 14.77
C PRO A 372 13.35 10.16 13.71
N ASN A 373 14.19 10.42 12.71
CA ASN A 373 14.46 9.45 11.66
C ASN A 373 15.36 8.33 12.19
N SER A 374 14.95 7.07 11.99
CA SER A 374 15.69 5.88 12.43
C SER A 374 17.05 5.76 11.74
N SER A 375 17.14 6.16 10.47
CA SER A 375 18.39 6.16 9.70
C SER A 375 19.43 7.16 10.23
N SER A 376 19.01 8.14 11.05
CA SER A 376 19.95 9.07 11.70
C SER A 376 20.93 8.36 12.63
N VAL A 377 20.58 7.19 13.18
CA VAL A 377 21.48 6.39 14.02
C VAL A 377 22.72 5.96 13.22
N GLU A 378 22.54 5.46 12.01
CA GLU A 378 23.63 4.95 11.16
C GLU A 378 24.38 6.06 10.44
N GLN A 379 23.73 7.22 10.28
CA GLN A 379 24.33 8.39 9.67
C GLN A 379 25.21 9.16 10.65
N HIS A 380 25.00 8.99 11.95
CA HIS A 380 25.74 9.71 12.98
C HIS A 380 27.22 9.27 13.06
N GLN A 381 28.11 10.25 13.26
CA GLN A 381 29.56 10.03 13.22
C GLN A 381 30.03 9.05 14.32
N LEU A 382 29.44 9.10 15.52
CA LEU A 382 29.81 8.21 16.62
C LEU A 382 29.60 6.73 16.26
N TRP A 383 28.45 6.41 15.67
CA TRP A 383 28.14 5.06 15.19
C TRP A 383 29.12 4.62 14.11
N ARG A 384 29.33 5.47 13.09
CA ARG A 384 30.23 5.17 11.97
C ARG A 384 31.69 4.98 12.41
N ASN A 385 32.20 5.83 13.29
CA ASN A 385 33.56 5.72 13.82
C ASN A 385 33.73 4.42 14.61
N THR A 386 32.75 4.08 15.45
CA THR A 386 32.77 2.86 16.27
C THR A 386 32.85 1.61 15.39
N LEU A 387 32.06 1.54 14.31
CA LEU A 387 32.14 0.43 13.35
C LEU A 387 33.49 0.41 12.62
N SER A 388 34.01 1.57 12.24
CA SER A 388 35.32 1.69 11.58
C SER A 388 36.47 1.23 12.48
N GLU A 389 36.44 1.55 13.78
CA GLU A 389 37.43 1.11 14.77
C GLU A 389 37.42 -0.41 14.98
N MET A 390 36.27 -1.06 14.75
CA MET A 390 36.14 -2.52 14.77
C MET A 390 36.60 -3.19 13.46
N GLY A 391 37.06 -2.42 12.47
CA GLY A 391 37.41 -2.94 11.15
C GLY A 391 36.20 -3.32 10.28
N ILE A 392 35.00 -2.88 10.66
CA ILE A 392 33.76 -3.19 9.94
C ILE A 392 33.54 -2.15 8.85
N ASP A 393 33.70 -2.55 7.58
CA ASP A 393 33.28 -1.72 6.45
C ASP A 393 31.76 -1.81 6.23
N SER A 394 31.03 -1.17 7.13
CA SER A 394 29.57 -1.09 7.08
C SER A 394 29.06 -0.32 5.87
N ARG A 395 29.88 0.56 5.27
CA ARG A 395 29.48 1.37 4.11
C ARG A 395 29.18 0.51 2.90
N LYS A 396 30.01 -0.50 2.61
CA LYS A 396 29.77 -1.41 1.48
C LYS A 396 28.48 -2.20 1.65
N LYS A 397 28.24 -2.78 2.83
CA LYS A 397 27.05 -3.57 3.14
C LYS A 397 25.77 -2.73 3.18
N LEU A 398 25.80 -1.56 3.79
CA LEU A 398 24.67 -0.62 3.78
C LEU A 398 24.38 -0.13 2.35
N SER A 399 25.41 0.19 1.56
CA SER A 399 25.23 0.55 0.15
C SER A 399 24.66 -0.59 -0.69
N GLN A 400 24.96 -1.84 -0.37
CA GLN A 400 24.38 -3.00 -1.04
C GLN A 400 22.88 -3.10 -0.71
N ARG A 401 22.50 -2.95 0.57
CA ARG A 401 21.09 -2.93 1.00
C ARG A 401 20.30 -1.80 0.35
N ASP A 402 20.86 -0.60 0.30
CA ASP A 402 20.23 0.54 -0.40
C ASP A 402 20.02 0.26 -1.91
N GLN A 403 20.97 -0.44 -2.53
CA GLN A 403 20.89 -0.83 -3.94
C GLN A 403 19.85 -1.96 -4.16
N GLU A 404 19.80 -2.97 -3.29
CA GLU A 404 18.80 -4.03 -3.29
C GLU A 404 17.38 -3.47 -3.10
N GLU A 405 17.20 -2.51 -2.19
CA GLU A 405 15.93 -1.81 -2.01
C GLU A 405 15.53 -1.06 -3.30
N ARG A 406 16.49 -0.37 -3.92
CA ARG A 406 16.26 0.37 -5.16
C ARG A 406 15.89 -0.56 -6.31
N ASP A 407 16.56 -1.69 -6.43
CA ASP A 407 16.29 -2.68 -7.47
C ASP A 407 14.93 -3.34 -7.28
N ALA A 408 14.58 -3.72 -6.05
CA ALA A 408 13.24 -4.24 -5.74
C ALA A 408 12.13 -3.20 -5.99
N ARG A 409 12.39 -1.92 -5.70
CA ARG A 409 11.46 -0.82 -6.02
C ARG A 409 11.24 -0.69 -7.52
N VAL A 410 12.31 -0.72 -8.31
CA VAL A 410 12.20 -0.64 -9.78
C VAL A 410 11.50 -1.87 -10.34
N GLU A 411 11.85 -3.06 -9.87
CA GLU A 411 11.20 -4.31 -10.27
C GLU A 411 9.70 -4.27 -9.99
N TYR A 412 9.31 -3.86 -8.78
CA TYR A 412 7.92 -3.67 -8.43
C TYR A 412 7.23 -2.63 -9.32
N LEU A 413 7.88 -1.51 -9.64
CA LEU A 413 7.32 -0.54 -10.58
C LEU A 413 7.14 -1.10 -11.99
N VAL A 414 8.07 -1.91 -12.50
CA VAL A 414 7.91 -2.64 -13.77
C VAL A 414 6.67 -3.53 -13.70
N THR A 415 6.44 -4.22 -12.59
CA THR A 415 5.25 -5.08 -12.44
C THR A 415 3.94 -4.30 -12.40
N LEU A 416 3.91 -3.12 -11.77
CA LEU A 416 2.75 -2.23 -11.81
C LEU A 416 2.46 -1.73 -13.22
N LEU A 417 3.49 -1.41 -13.99
CA LEU A 417 3.36 -1.01 -15.39
C LEU A 417 2.97 -2.20 -16.28
N ASP A 418 3.50 -3.39 -16.03
CA ASP A 418 3.11 -4.62 -16.74
C ASP A 418 1.62 -4.91 -16.57
N TYR A 419 1.06 -4.69 -15.38
CA TYR A 419 -0.39 -4.81 -15.17
C TYR A 419 -1.20 -3.95 -16.13
N GLU A 420 -0.71 -2.77 -16.53
CA GLU A 420 -1.38 -1.85 -17.45
C GLU A 420 -1.00 -2.06 -18.92
N LEU A 421 0.24 -2.44 -19.21
CA LEU A 421 0.83 -2.43 -20.54
C LEU A 421 0.95 -3.81 -21.18
N TRP A 422 0.76 -4.90 -20.41
CA TRP A 422 0.89 -6.28 -20.89
C TRP A 422 2.26 -6.53 -21.54
N LEU A 423 3.32 -6.41 -20.74
CA LEU A 423 4.69 -6.44 -21.24
C LEU A 423 5.17 -7.88 -21.49
N THR A 424 5.94 -8.05 -22.57
CA THR A 424 6.74 -9.27 -22.78
C THR A 424 7.91 -9.33 -21.79
N THR A 425 8.55 -10.50 -21.66
CA THR A 425 9.72 -10.65 -20.78
C THR A 425 10.88 -9.74 -21.22
N GLU A 426 11.11 -9.60 -22.51
CA GLU A 426 12.16 -8.72 -23.02
C GLU A 426 11.86 -7.25 -22.72
N GLN A 427 10.60 -6.83 -22.93
CA GLN A 427 10.16 -5.47 -22.61
C GLN A 427 10.31 -5.14 -21.12
N ARG A 428 9.98 -6.09 -20.23
CA ARG A 428 10.20 -5.93 -18.78
C ARG A 428 11.66 -5.65 -18.45
N GLU A 429 12.59 -6.43 -19.01
CA GLU A 429 14.03 -6.27 -18.77
C GLU A 429 14.59 -4.95 -19.33
N GLN A 430 14.15 -4.56 -20.53
CA GLN A 430 14.57 -3.28 -21.12
C GLN A 430 14.00 -2.09 -20.33
N LEU A 431 12.72 -2.16 -19.94
CA LEU A 431 12.07 -1.12 -19.15
C LEU A 431 12.69 -1.02 -17.75
N LYS A 432 13.04 -2.14 -17.11
CA LYS A 432 13.78 -2.17 -15.84
C LYS A 432 15.07 -1.35 -15.92
N LYS A 433 15.90 -1.61 -16.94
CA LYS A 433 17.16 -0.87 -17.17
C LYS A 433 16.92 0.62 -17.38
N LEU A 434 15.85 0.98 -18.08
CA LEU A 434 15.48 2.39 -18.28
C LEU A 434 15.02 3.04 -16.97
N LEU A 435 14.17 2.37 -16.20
CA LEU A 435 13.67 2.85 -14.91
C LEU A 435 14.78 2.98 -13.86
N GLN A 436 15.75 2.07 -13.82
CA GLN A 436 16.94 2.19 -12.97
C GLN A 436 17.72 3.49 -13.21
N LYS A 437 17.67 4.07 -14.42
CA LYS A 437 18.32 5.35 -14.72
C LYS A 437 17.47 6.56 -14.35
N ARG A 438 16.14 6.42 -14.35
CA ARG A 438 15.20 7.54 -14.17
C ARG A 438 14.65 7.67 -12.75
N MET A 439 14.59 6.58 -12.00
CA MET A 439 14.10 6.57 -10.62
C MET A 439 15.11 7.19 -9.66
N PRO A 440 14.66 7.98 -8.67
CA PRO A 440 15.52 8.58 -7.66
C PRO A 440 16.31 7.48 -6.93
N LYS A 441 17.51 7.83 -6.47
CA LYS A 441 18.33 6.94 -5.63
C LYS A 441 17.71 6.81 -4.25
N SER A 442 17.34 7.94 -3.65
CA SER A 442 16.65 7.98 -2.36
C SER A 442 15.20 7.50 -2.44
N GLU A 443 14.67 7.07 -1.31
CA GLU A 443 13.25 6.79 -1.16
C GLU A 443 12.39 8.06 -1.35
N ILE A 444 11.18 7.86 -1.87
CA ILE A 444 10.15 8.88 -2.00
C ILE A 444 9.44 9.00 -0.64
N GLN A 445 9.68 10.10 0.07
CA GLN A 445 9.11 10.34 1.40
C GLN A 445 7.87 11.24 1.34
N GLY A 446 6.97 11.10 2.33
CA GLY A 446 5.83 12.01 2.53
C GLY A 446 4.58 11.68 1.70
N TYR A 447 4.62 10.61 0.90
CA TYR A 447 3.52 10.18 0.02
C TYR A 447 3.11 8.72 0.22
N GLU A 448 3.31 8.17 1.43
CA GLU A 448 3.12 6.74 1.75
C GLU A 448 1.68 6.25 1.56
N TYR A 449 0.69 7.14 1.61
CA TYR A 449 -0.73 6.85 1.35
C TYR A 449 -1.10 6.88 -0.14
N MET A 450 -0.17 7.24 -1.02
CA MET A 450 -0.29 7.26 -2.48
C MET A 450 1.02 6.85 -3.15
N TYR A 451 1.78 5.96 -2.51
CA TYR A 451 3.17 5.68 -2.86
C TYR A 451 3.31 5.15 -4.28
N GLU A 452 2.49 4.18 -4.67
CA GLU A 452 2.50 3.58 -6.01
C GLU A 452 2.05 4.58 -7.09
N VAL A 453 1.11 5.49 -6.78
CA VAL A 453 0.67 6.55 -7.71
C VAL A 453 1.82 7.51 -8.00
N VAL A 454 2.54 7.93 -6.95
CA VAL A 454 3.71 8.81 -7.11
C VAL A 454 4.83 8.10 -7.86
N GLN A 455 5.09 6.82 -7.57
CA GLN A 455 6.10 6.03 -8.28
C GLN A 455 5.80 5.91 -9.78
N ILE A 456 4.55 5.66 -10.17
CA ILE A 456 4.15 5.60 -11.58
C ILE A 456 4.32 6.95 -12.28
N ALA A 457 4.05 8.06 -11.60
CA ALA A 457 4.18 9.39 -12.19
C ALA A 457 5.62 9.77 -12.58
N ILE A 458 6.62 9.25 -11.88
CA ILE A 458 8.04 9.57 -12.13
C ILE A 458 8.46 9.19 -13.55
N PRO A 459 8.34 7.93 -14.01
CA PRO A 459 8.71 7.58 -15.37
C PRO A 459 7.79 8.21 -16.42
N LEU A 460 6.50 8.41 -16.13
CA LEU A 460 5.58 9.11 -17.03
C LEU A 460 6.02 10.55 -17.32
N ALA A 461 6.63 11.22 -16.34
CA ALA A 461 7.19 12.55 -16.48
C ALA A 461 8.58 12.57 -17.15
N ARG A 462 9.41 11.56 -16.88
CA ARG A 462 10.86 11.59 -17.20
C ARG A 462 11.27 10.84 -18.46
N ILE A 463 10.48 9.86 -18.89
CA ILE A 463 10.81 9.07 -20.08
C ILE A 463 10.21 9.74 -21.30
N GLU A 464 11.05 9.97 -22.30
CA GLU A 464 10.64 10.54 -23.58
C GLU A 464 9.98 9.48 -24.46
N GLU A 465 9.07 9.91 -25.33
CA GLU A 465 8.36 9.00 -26.24
C GLU A 465 9.32 8.20 -27.13
N LYS A 466 10.43 8.81 -27.57
CA LYS A 466 11.47 8.14 -28.37
C LYS A 466 12.11 6.95 -27.65
N GLU A 467 12.35 7.07 -26.34
CA GLU A 467 12.90 5.98 -25.53
C GLU A 467 11.87 4.87 -25.33
N LEU A 468 10.57 5.23 -25.20
CA LEU A 468 9.48 4.26 -25.09
C LEU A 468 9.27 3.51 -26.40
N THR A 469 9.30 4.19 -27.56
CA THR A 469 9.15 3.55 -28.87
C THR A 469 10.25 2.55 -29.22
N ALA A 470 11.37 2.59 -28.50
CA ALA A 470 12.44 1.60 -28.66
C ALA A 470 12.17 0.29 -27.88
N ILE A 471 11.16 0.28 -27.00
CA ILE A 471 10.85 -0.83 -26.08
C ILE A 471 9.41 -1.32 -26.28
N LEU A 472 8.46 -0.40 -26.38
CA LEU A 472 7.03 -0.67 -26.37
C LEU A 472 6.44 -0.64 -27.78
N GLU A 473 5.44 -1.49 -27.99
CA GLU A 473 4.64 -1.53 -29.22
C GLU A 473 3.62 -0.38 -29.27
N PRO A 474 3.11 -0.01 -30.46
CA PRO A 474 2.18 1.12 -30.63
C PRO A 474 0.96 1.08 -29.70
N GLU A 475 0.37 -0.09 -29.50
CA GLU A 475 -0.78 -0.34 -28.62
C GLU A 475 -0.44 -0.06 -27.15
N GLN A 476 0.75 -0.48 -26.73
CA GLN A 476 1.25 -0.27 -25.37
C GLN A 476 1.63 1.21 -25.14
N ILE A 477 2.17 1.89 -26.16
CA ILE A 477 2.40 3.34 -26.12
C ILE A 477 1.08 4.09 -25.97
N GLN A 478 0.02 3.63 -26.61
CA GLN A 478 -1.30 4.24 -26.44
C GLN A 478 -1.82 4.03 -25.00
N ALA A 479 -1.67 2.84 -24.43
CA ALA A 479 -1.98 2.58 -23.02
C ALA A 479 -1.16 3.52 -22.09
N TRP A 480 0.14 3.66 -22.34
CA TRP A 480 1.01 4.61 -21.63
C TRP A 480 0.50 6.06 -21.71
N LYS A 481 0.11 6.52 -22.90
CA LYS A 481 -0.43 7.87 -23.12
C LYS A 481 -1.73 8.09 -22.34
N THR A 482 -2.65 7.12 -22.34
CA THR A 482 -3.91 7.23 -21.58
C THR A 482 -3.71 7.21 -20.07
N LEU A 483 -2.75 6.44 -19.57
CA LEU A 483 -2.28 6.49 -18.18
C LEU A 483 -1.67 7.86 -17.85
N LYS A 484 -0.78 8.38 -18.71
CA LYS A 484 -0.13 9.70 -18.54
C LYS A 484 -1.16 10.83 -18.48
N LYS A 485 -2.23 10.78 -19.29
CA LYS A 485 -3.33 11.77 -19.30
C LYS A 485 -4.06 11.89 -17.95
N GLN A 486 -3.94 10.92 -17.04
CA GLN A 486 -4.53 11.04 -15.70
C GLN A 486 -3.79 12.02 -14.79
N PHE A 487 -2.59 12.43 -15.18
CA PHE A 487 -1.75 13.33 -14.42
C PHE A 487 -1.63 14.68 -15.15
N GLY A 488 -1.75 15.77 -14.40
CA GLY A 488 -1.35 17.10 -14.85
C GLY A 488 0.10 17.36 -14.47
N PHE A 489 0.99 17.42 -15.46
CA PHE A 489 2.42 17.71 -15.27
C PHE A 489 2.72 19.20 -15.49
N ASN A 490 3.26 19.87 -14.47
CA ASN A 490 3.82 21.22 -14.57
C ASN A 490 5.26 21.20 -14.04
N GLY A 491 6.20 20.90 -14.94
CA GLY A 491 7.57 20.58 -14.56
C GLY A 491 7.60 19.37 -13.63
N ARG A 492 8.07 19.56 -12.40
CA ARG A 492 8.11 18.51 -11.37
C ARG A 492 6.89 18.46 -10.47
N ASN A 493 6.02 19.45 -10.56
CA ASN A 493 4.76 19.44 -9.83
C ASN A 493 3.77 18.61 -10.63
N VAL A 494 3.30 17.54 -10.01
CA VAL A 494 2.34 16.62 -10.60
C VAL A 494 1.04 16.73 -9.85
N THR A 495 -0.05 16.67 -10.59
CA THR A 495 -1.38 16.72 -10.03
C THR A 495 -2.23 15.57 -10.55
N ILE A 496 -3.15 15.08 -9.72
CA ILE A 496 -4.13 14.06 -10.10
C ILE A 496 -5.50 14.45 -9.55
N ASN A 497 -6.52 14.30 -10.38
CA ASN A 497 -7.90 14.61 -10.00
C ASN A 497 -8.50 13.47 -9.18
N MET A 498 -9.08 13.81 -8.05
CA MET A 498 -9.85 12.93 -7.17
C MET A 498 -11.34 13.11 -7.49
N GLN A 499 -12.14 12.05 -7.47
CA GLN A 499 -13.56 12.16 -7.82
C GLN A 499 -14.34 13.07 -6.86
N ASN A 500 -14.01 13.05 -5.56
CA ASN A 500 -14.77 13.75 -4.51
C ASN A 500 -13.93 14.61 -3.56
N GLN A 501 -12.63 14.76 -3.84
CA GLN A 501 -11.69 15.39 -2.90
C GLN A 501 -10.82 16.46 -3.58
N GLY A 502 -11.25 16.96 -4.75
CA GLY A 502 -10.51 17.95 -5.52
C GLY A 502 -9.31 17.36 -6.23
N GLN A 503 -8.14 17.97 -6.05
CA GLN A 503 -6.91 17.60 -6.74
C GLN A 503 -5.83 17.29 -5.72
N PHE A 504 -5.15 16.16 -5.88
CA PHE A 504 -3.94 15.88 -5.12
C PHE A 504 -2.72 16.35 -5.92
N SER A 505 -1.79 17.01 -5.23
CA SER A 505 -0.56 17.54 -5.83
C SER A 505 0.66 17.03 -5.09
N PHE A 506 1.70 16.65 -5.82
CA PHE A 506 2.97 16.19 -5.28
C PHE A 506 4.14 16.62 -6.16
N HIS A 507 5.35 16.58 -5.61
CA HIS A 507 6.57 16.94 -6.31
C HIS A 507 7.39 15.70 -6.65
N ILE A 508 7.81 15.57 -7.91
CA ILE A 508 8.75 14.53 -8.31
C ILE A 508 10.15 14.90 -7.79
N PRO A 509 10.79 14.06 -6.95
CA PRO A 509 12.15 14.30 -6.46
C PRO A 509 13.17 14.28 -7.60
N ASN A 510 14.34 14.90 -7.39
CA ASN A 510 15.45 14.96 -8.36
C ASN A 510 15.97 13.58 -8.79
#